data_AF-A0A2N5JN48-F1
#
_entry.id   AF-A0A2N5JN48-F1
#
_cell.length_a   1.000
_cell.length_b   1.000
_cell.length_c   1.000
_cell.angle_alpha   90.00
_cell.angle_beta   90.00
_cell.angle_gamma   90.00
#
_symmetry.space_group_name_H-M   'P 1'
#
loop_
_entity.id
_entity.type
_entity.pdbx_description
1 polymer ?
#
loop_
_entity_poly.entity_id
_entity_poly.type
_entity_poly.pdbx_seq_one_letter_code
_entity_poly.pdbx_strand_id
1 'polypeptide(L)' 'EAAKRYITVSLKREFASENGTDLSATLPKMSPLNPEYRTKKQRVFQKIAAFIEKYKGVGGQI' A
#
# COMPACT_ATOMS: atom_id res chain seq x y z
N GLU A 1 4.55 8.53 7.46
CA GLU A 1 5.80 8.12 6.79
C GLU A 1 5.74 6.84 5.96
N ALA A 2 5.56 5.64 6.55
CA ALA A 2 5.62 4.38 5.78
C ALA A 2 4.65 4.33 4.58
N ALA A 3 3.41 4.80 4.76
CA ALA A 3 2.42 4.89 3.70
C ALA A 3 2.87 5.77 2.52
N LYS A 4 3.41 6.97 2.79
CA LYS A 4 3.92 7.87 1.74
C LYS A 4 5.04 7.23 0.93
N ARG A 5 5.99 6.58 1.62
CA ARG A 5 7.10 5.87 0.96
C ARG A 5 6.60 4.76 0.05
N TYR A 6 5.70 3.91 0.56
CA TYR A 6 5.12 2.82 -0.23
C TYR A 6 4.40 3.34 -1.47
N ILE A 7 3.50 4.32 -1.33
CA ILE A 7 2.76 4.88 -2.46
C ILE A 7 3.72 5.54 -3.48
N THR A 8 4.72 6.29 -3.01
CA THR A 8 5.72 6.93 -3.90
C THR A 8 6.50 5.90 -4.71
N VAL A 9 6.95 4.81 -4.07
CA VAL A 9 7.67 3.72 -4.75
C VAL A 9 6.75 3.01 -5.74
N SER A 10 5.51 2.72 -5.36
CA SER A 10 4.54 2.07 -6.23
C SER A 10 4.15 2.91 -7.45
N LEU A 11 4.02 4.23 -7.31
CA LEU A 11 3.79 5.11 -8.47
C LEU A 11 4.99 5.11 -9.42
N LYS A 12 6.21 5.17 -8.90
CA LYS A 12 7.44 5.09 -9.72
C LYS A 12 7.58 3.76 -10.45
N ARG A 13 7.08 2.68 -9.85
CA ARG A 13 7.07 1.33 -10.46
C ARG A 13 5.82 1.06 -11.28
N GLU A 14 4.82 1.93 -11.22
CA GLU A 14 3.51 1.82 -11.88
C GLU A 14 2.65 0.62 -11.43
N PHE A 15 3.01 -0.04 -10.32
CA PHE A 15 2.21 -1.11 -9.71
C PHE A 15 2.37 -1.14 -8.18
N ALA A 16 1.32 -1.63 -7.51
CA ALA A 16 1.35 -1.94 -6.08
C ALA A 16 1.68 -3.43 -5.87
N SER A 17 2.50 -3.76 -4.87
CA SER A 17 2.85 -5.14 -4.52
C SER A 17 2.52 -5.43 -3.06
N GLU A 18 1.91 -6.59 -2.80
CA GLU A 18 1.73 -7.11 -1.45
C GLU A 18 2.97 -7.85 -0.91
N ASN A 19 3.98 -8.04 -1.76
CA ASN A 19 5.20 -8.79 -1.43
C ASN A 19 6.09 -7.99 -0.47
N GLY A 20 6.75 -8.69 0.45
CA GLY A 20 7.60 -8.09 1.46
C GLY A 20 6.80 -7.41 2.59
N THR A 21 7.44 -6.47 3.28
CA THR A 21 6.90 -5.85 4.51
C THR A 21 6.39 -4.43 4.30
N ASP A 22 6.65 -3.80 3.15
CA ASP A 22 6.34 -2.38 2.93
C ASP A 22 4.84 -2.08 3.07
N LEU A 23 3.98 -2.88 2.44
CA LEU A 23 2.52 -2.73 2.58
C LEU A 23 2.09 -2.94 4.04
N SER A 24 2.63 -3.96 4.71
CA SER A 24 2.28 -4.27 6.10
C SER A 24 2.71 -3.15 7.05
N ALA A 25 3.82 -2.47 6.76
CA ALA A 25 4.30 -1.31 7.50
C ALA A 25 3.41 -0.06 7.34
N THR A 26 2.51 -0.04 6.34
CA THR A 26 1.48 1.01 6.20
C THR A 26 0.28 0.80 7.11
N LEU A 27 0.08 -0.41 7.63
CA LEU A 27 -1.05 -0.74 8.49
C LEU A 27 -0.86 -0.16 9.90
N PRO A 28 -1.95 0.19 10.61
CA PRO A 28 -1.87 0.53 12.02
C PRO A 28 -1.28 -0.64 12.82
N LYS A 29 -0.74 -0.38 14.01
CA LYS A 29 -0.24 -1.44 14.88
C LYS A 29 -1.42 -2.34 15.29
N MET A 30 -1.32 -3.61 14.94
CA MET A 30 -2.24 -4.66 15.36
C MET A 30 -1.49 -5.99 15.41
N SER A 31 -1.93 -6.89 16.29
CA SER A 31 -1.38 -8.24 16.33
C SER A 31 -1.63 -8.95 15.00
N PRO A 32 -0.64 -9.65 14.42
CA PRO A 32 -0.86 -10.54 13.28
C PRO A 32 -1.87 -11.67 13.58
N LEU A 33 -2.11 -11.97 14.86
CA LEU A 33 -3.13 -12.92 15.31
C LEU A 33 -4.53 -12.31 15.37
N ASN A 34 -4.67 -11.01 15.16
CA ASN A 34 -5.99 -10.39 15.06
C ASN A 34 -6.67 -10.92 13.77
N PRO A 35 -7.87 -11.53 13.86
CA PRO A 35 -8.57 -12.09 12.71
C PRO A 35 -8.87 -11.04 11.62
N GLU A 36 -9.02 -9.77 11.99
CA GLU A 36 -9.25 -8.67 11.05
C GLU A 36 -8.00 -8.24 10.28
N TYR A 37 -6.81 -8.68 10.68
CA TYR A 37 -5.54 -8.26 10.08
C TYR A 37 -5.50 -8.52 8.58
N ARG A 38 -5.86 -9.75 8.18
CA ARG A 38 -5.84 -10.17 6.77
C ARG A 38 -6.83 -9.36 5.95
N THR A 39 -8.05 -9.21 6.44
CA THR A 39 -9.11 -8.43 5.77
C THR A 39 -8.73 -6.95 5.64
N LYS A 40 -8.12 -6.36 6.68
CA LYS A 40 -7.67 -4.97 6.64
C LYS A 40 -6.49 -4.80 5.69
N LYS A 41 -5.51 -5.71 5.69
CA LYS A 41 -4.40 -5.73 4.72
C LYS A 41 -4.94 -5.76 3.29
N GLN A 42 -5.87 -6.68 2.98
CA GLN A 42 -6.46 -6.80 1.65
C GLN A 42 -7.20 -5.53 1.20
N ARG A 43 -8.03 -4.96 2.09
CA ARG A 43 -8.79 -3.73 1.79
C ARG A 43 -7.87 -2.53 1.54
N VAL A 44 -6.81 -2.40 2.33
CA VAL A 44 -5.81 -1.33 2.14
C VAL A 44 -5.08 -1.53 0.82
N PHE A 45 -4.66 -2.75 0.51
CA PHE A 45 -4.02 -3.04 -0.78
C PHE A 45 -4.92 -2.69 -1.97
N GLN A 46 -6.18 -3.13 -1.98
CA GLN A 46 -7.11 -2.85 -3.08
C GLN A 46 -7.28 -1.36 -3.31
N LYS A 47 -7.42 -0.57 -2.24
CA LYS A 47 -7.52 0.89 -2.33
C LYS A 47 -6.25 1.53 -2.90
N ILE A 48 -5.08 1.08 -2.46
CA ILE A 48 -3.81 1.60 -2.97
C ILE A 48 -3.62 1.17 -4.43
N ALA A 49 -3.86 -0.08 -4.79
CA ALA A 49 -3.75 -0.56 -6.16
C ALA A 49 -4.65 0.25 -7.12
N ALA A 50 -5.90 0.51 -6.73
CA ALA A 50 -6.80 1.37 -7.50
C ALA A 50 -6.28 2.81 -7.62
N PHE A 51 -5.66 3.35 -6.56
CA PHE A 51 -5.02 4.66 -6.60
C PHE A 51 -3.81 4.68 -7.56
N ILE A 52 -2.92 3.69 -7.48
CA ILE A 52 -1.74 3.59 -8.37
C ILE A 52 -2.18 3.45 -9.82
N GLU A 53 -3.19 2.61 -10.10
CA GLU A 53 -3.71 2.44 -11.47
C GLU A 53 -4.27 3.75 -12.04
N LYS A 54 -4.93 4.56 -11.20
CA LYS A 54 -5.48 5.86 -11.61
C LYS A 54 -4.42 6.92 -11.87
N TYR A 55 -3.28 6.88 -11.17
CA TYR A 55 -2.30 7.98 -11.17
C TYR A 55 -0.91 7.58 -11.69
N LYS A 56 -0.69 6.34 -12.11
CA LYS A 56 0.56 5.95 -12.79
C LYS A 56 0.78 6.81 -14.05
N GLY A 57 2.04 7.15 -14.32
CA GLY A 57 2.40 8.01 -15.45
C GLY A 57 2.14 9.51 -15.29
N VAL A 58 1.43 9.96 -14.23
CA VAL A 58 1.21 11.40 -13.98
C VAL A 58 2.50 12.12 -13.54
N GLY A 59 3.33 11.46 -12.73
CA GLY A 59 4.49 12.08 -12.07
C GLY A 59 4.09 13.03 -10.91
N GLY A 60 5.08 13.55 -10.18
CA GLY A 60 4.88 14.50 -9.06
C GLY A 60 5.35 14.01 -7.68
N GLN A 61 5.05 14.80 -6.64
CA GLN A 61 5.40 14.53 -5.24
C GLN A 61 4.16 14.22 -4.39
N ILE A 62 4.32 13.40 -3.33
CA ILE A 62 3.29 12.96 -2.37
C ILE A 62 3.62 13.42 -0.95
#